data_AF-A0A9C9N6E8-F1
#
_entry.id   AF-A0A9C9N6E8-F1
#
_cell.length_a   1.000
_cell.length_b   1.000
_cell.length_c   1.000
_cell.angle_alpha   90.00
_cell.angle_beta   90.00
_cell.angle_gamma   90.00
#
_symmetry.space_group_name_H-M   'P 1'
#
loop_
_entity.id
_entity.type
_entity.pdbx_description
1 polymer ?
#
loop_
_entity_poly.entity_id
_entity_poly.type
_entity_poly.pdbx_seq_one_letter_code
_entity_poly.pdbx_strand_id
1 'polypeptide(L)'
;MPTATPPPLRVHVSGAVNQPAVYHLAPGCIVQDAIQAAGGPAPDADMSRINLAVELGDQQQVYVPRQGETNAPPPVSGGEAGGKAGGVVNLNTATAAELETLPRIGPATAQKIVEYR
;
A
#
# COMPACT_ATOMS: atom_id res chain seq x y z
N MET A 1 -13.06 34.23 22.26
CA MET A 1 -13.18 33.31 21.12
C MET A 1 -13.05 31.89 21.67
N PRO A 2 -13.98 30.97 21.42
CA PRO A 2 -13.79 29.57 21.83
C PRO A 2 -12.66 28.99 20.98
N THR A 3 -11.54 28.65 21.61
CA THR A 3 -10.44 27.93 20.95
C THR A 3 -10.97 26.55 20.60
N ALA A 4 -11.16 26.26 19.32
CA ALA A 4 -11.56 24.93 18.87
C ALA A 4 -10.44 23.96 19.25
N THR A 5 -10.64 23.16 20.30
CA THR A 5 -9.77 22.03 20.63
C THR A 5 -9.86 21.07 19.45
N PRO A 6 -8.80 20.92 18.66
CA PRO A 6 -8.87 20.09 17.47
C PRO A 6 -9.03 18.63 17.91
N PRO A 7 -9.85 17.83 17.20
CA PRO A 7 -10.18 16.46 17.62
C PRO A 7 -8.94 15.57 17.64
N PRO A 8 -8.85 14.60 18.56
CA PRO A 8 -7.73 13.67 18.61
C PRO A 8 -7.72 12.78 17.36
N LEU A 9 -6.55 12.66 16.73
CA LEU A 9 -6.30 11.79 15.59
C LEU A 9 -6.25 10.33 16.05
N ARG A 10 -6.95 9.44 15.36
CA ARG A 10 -6.92 8.00 15.58
C ARG A 10 -5.91 7.37 14.63
N VAL A 11 -4.78 6.93 15.16
CA VAL A 11 -3.72 6.33 14.36
C VAL A 11 -3.56 4.87 14.76
N HIS A 12 -3.60 3.97 13.79
CA HIS A 12 -3.37 2.55 14.01
C HIS A 12 -1.89 2.23 13.80
N VAL A 13 -1.18 1.85 14.87
CA VAL A 13 0.23 1.46 14.81
C VAL A 13 0.33 -0.06 14.82
N SER A 14 1.04 -0.61 13.84
CA SER A 14 1.16 -2.06 13.61
C SER A 14 2.60 -2.44 13.23
N GLY A 15 2.97 -3.71 13.40
CA GLY A 15 4.30 -4.22 13.02
C GLY A 15 5.30 -4.33 14.18
N ALA A 16 6.55 -3.92 13.93
CA ALA A 16 7.69 -4.00 14.83
C ALA A 16 7.67 -2.88 15.91
N VAL A 17 6.61 -2.82 16.70
CA VAL A 17 6.48 -1.90 17.84
C VAL A 17 6.18 -2.68 19.11
N ASN A 18 6.49 -2.12 20.28
CA ASN A 18 6.25 -2.80 21.55
C ASN A 18 4.77 -3.07 21.81
N GLN A 19 3.90 -2.11 21.46
CA GLN A 19 2.45 -2.22 21.66
C GLN A 19 1.69 -1.80 20.40
N PRO A 20 1.44 -2.73 19.46
CA PRO A 20 0.61 -2.44 18.29
C PRO A 20 -0.86 -2.27 18.72
N ALA A 21 -1.36 -1.05 18.60
CA ALA A 21 -2.72 -0.67 19.00
C ALA A 21 -3.16 0.60 18.25
N VAL A 22 -4.41 1.02 18.49
CA VAL A 22 -4.93 2.31 18.04
C VAL A 22 -4.66 3.36 19.11
N TYR A 23 -4.01 4.45 18.72
CA TYR A 23 -3.66 5.55 19.60
C TYR A 23 -4.42 6.82 19.22
N HIS A 24 -4.75 7.62 20.24
CA HIS A 24 -5.38 8.92 20.09
C HIS A 24 -4.31 10.00 20.31
N LEU A 25 -3.88 10.64 19.24
CA LEU A 25 -2.79 11.64 19.25
C LEU A 25 -3.34 13.04 19.00
N ALA A 26 -2.57 14.04 19.42
CA ALA A 26 -2.88 15.42 19.06
C ALA A 26 -2.67 15.64 17.54
N PRO A 27 -3.46 16.49 16.91
CA PRO A 27 -3.23 16.87 15.53
C PRO A 27 -1.91 17.65 15.39
N GLY A 28 -1.14 17.30 14.36
CA GLY A 28 0.24 17.78 14.18
C GLY A 28 1.32 16.83 14.74
N CYS A 29 0.93 15.71 15.36
CA CYS A 29 1.87 14.64 15.69
C CYS A 29 2.42 13.95 14.45
N ILE A 30 3.67 13.51 14.54
CA ILE A 30 4.38 12.80 13.48
C ILE A 30 4.43 11.30 13.75
N VAL A 31 4.83 10.51 12.74
CA VAL A 31 5.01 9.05 12.85
C VAL A 31 5.89 8.68 14.06
N GLN A 32 6.93 9.46 14.36
CA GLN A 32 7.77 9.25 15.54
C GLN A 32 6.97 9.28 16.85
N ASP A 33 6.05 10.22 17.02
CA ASP A 33 5.23 10.36 18.23
C ASP A 33 4.29 9.17 18.39
N ALA A 34 3.72 8.66 17.29
CA ALA A 34 2.90 7.45 17.32
C ALA A 34 3.71 6.22 17.75
N ILE A 35 4.94 6.07 17.26
CA ILE A 35 5.81 4.97 17.64
C ILE A 35 6.22 5.09 19.11
N GLN A 36 6.52 6.30 19.59
CA GLN A 36 6.79 6.56 21.00
C GLN A 36 5.57 6.22 21.88
N ALA A 37 4.36 6.64 21.48
CA ALA A 37 3.11 6.29 22.16
C ALA A 37 2.83 4.78 22.15
N ALA A 38 3.28 4.07 21.11
CA ALA A 38 3.25 2.60 21.01
C ALA A 38 4.30 1.89 21.89
N GLY A 39 4.96 2.60 22.81
CA GLY A 39 5.97 2.05 23.71
C GLY A 39 7.37 2.01 23.09
N GLY A 40 7.59 2.71 21.97
CA GLY A 40 8.85 2.76 21.26
C GLY A 40 9.00 1.70 20.16
N PRO A 41 10.01 1.87 19.29
CA PRO A 41 10.34 0.88 18.26
C PRO A 41 10.86 -0.41 18.91
N ALA A 42 10.47 -1.55 18.36
CA ALA A 42 11.05 -2.83 18.77
C ALA A 42 12.54 -2.90 18.37
N PRO A 43 13.38 -3.73 19.03
CA PRO A 43 14.81 -3.85 18.69
C PRO A 43 15.05 -4.38 17.28
N ASP A 44 14.08 -5.11 16.75
CA ASP A 44 14.01 -5.60 15.37
C ASP A 44 13.28 -4.62 14.44
N ALA A 45 12.97 -3.37 14.82
CA ALA A 45 12.28 -2.42 13.95
C ALA A 45 13.22 -1.75 12.94
N ASP A 46 12.82 -1.69 11.67
CA ASP A 46 13.53 -0.97 10.62
C ASP A 46 12.97 0.45 10.45
N MET A 47 13.43 1.35 11.31
CA MET A 47 13.04 2.76 11.25
C MET A 47 13.63 3.50 10.03
N SER A 48 14.67 2.95 9.38
CA SER A 48 15.27 3.56 8.19
C SER A 48 14.37 3.44 6.97
N ARG A 49 13.43 2.47 6.97
CA ARG A 49 12.44 2.28 5.91
C ARG A 49 11.20 3.16 6.05
N ILE A 50 11.07 3.89 7.15
CA ILE A 50 9.93 4.76 7.43
C ILE A 50 10.39 6.19 7.55
N ASN A 51 9.61 7.10 6.97
CA ASN A 51 9.79 8.51 7.22
C ASN A 51 9.13 8.90 8.55
N LEU A 52 9.97 9.10 9.57
CA LEU A 52 9.56 9.44 10.93
C LEU A 52 8.98 10.86 11.04
N ALA A 53 9.31 11.75 10.10
CA ALA A 53 8.91 13.16 10.09
C ALA A 53 7.59 13.40 9.34
N VAL A 54 6.90 12.35 8.90
CA VAL A 54 5.59 12.47 8.25
C VAL A 54 4.54 12.80 9.30
N GLU A 55 3.75 13.83 9.03
CA GLU A 55 2.56 14.17 9.83
C GLU A 55 1.51 13.07 9.72
N LEU A 56 0.86 12.76 10.84
CA LEU A 56 -0.19 11.75 10.89
C LEU A 56 -1.55 12.37 10.61
N GLY A 57 -2.35 11.69 9.79
CA GLY A 57 -3.77 11.98 9.59
C GLY A 57 -4.68 11.15 10.51
N ASP A 58 -5.96 11.55 10.62
CA ASP A 58 -6.97 10.73 11.29
C ASP A 58 -7.22 9.45 10.49
N GLN A 59 -7.44 8.34 11.20
CA GLN A 59 -7.65 7.01 10.62
C GLN A 59 -6.46 6.49 9.78
N GLN A 60 -5.28 7.06 9.96
CA GLN A 60 -4.07 6.62 9.27
C GLN A 60 -3.51 5.35 9.92
N GLN A 61 -3.01 4.44 9.09
CA GLN A 61 -2.28 3.26 9.54
C GLN A 61 -0.78 3.46 9.36
N VAL A 62 -0.02 3.23 10.43
CA VAL A 62 1.43 3.20 10.44
C VAL A 62 1.86 1.76 10.62
N TYR A 63 2.50 1.18 9.61
CA TYR A 63 3.08 -0.16 9.68
C TYR A 63 4.59 -0.04 9.79
N VAL A 64 5.17 -0.56 10.87
CA VAL A 64 6.61 -0.57 11.11
C VAL A 64 7.20 -1.91 10.67
N PRO A 65 8.01 -1.96 9.60
CA PRO A 65 8.65 -3.20 9.16
C PRO A 65 9.76 -3.63 10.12
N ARG A 66 10.07 -4.94 10.14
CA ARG A 66 11.22 -5.47 10.89
C ARG A 66 12.53 -5.37 10.08
N GLN A 67 13.67 -5.24 10.76
CA GLN A 67 15.00 -5.34 10.18
C GLN A 67 15.19 -6.72 9.55
N GLY A 68 15.54 -6.74 8.27
CA GLY A 68 15.66 -7.99 7.52
C GLY A 68 14.32 -8.56 7.03
N GLU A 69 13.20 -7.88 7.29
CA GLU A 69 11.95 -8.13 6.57
C GLU A 69 12.14 -7.66 5.12
N THR A 70 12.68 -8.56 4.29
CA THR A 70 12.40 -8.53 2.86
C THR A 70 10.89 -8.48 2.76
N ASN A 71 10.35 -7.42 2.19
CA ASN A 71 8.92 -7.23 1.97
C ASN A 71 8.40 -8.41 1.14
N ALA A 72 8.09 -9.53 1.79
CA ALA A 72 7.25 -10.55 1.25
C ALA A 72 5.85 -10.06 1.57
N PRO A 73 5.10 -9.55 0.58
CA PRO A 73 3.72 -9.17 0.84
C PRO A 73 3.01 -10.39 1.44
N PRO A 74 2.19 -10.24 2.49
CA PRO A 74 1.31 -11.33 2.87
C PRO A 74 0.41 -11.62 1.67
N PRO A 75 0.33 -12.87 1.16
CA PRO A 75 -0.73 -13.25 0.25
C PRO A 75 -2.01 -13.33 1.08
N VAL A 76 -2.66 -12.20 1.32
CA VAL A 76 -4.06 -12.21 1.76
C VAL A 76 -4.93 -12.22 0.52
N SER A 77 -5.33 -13.43 0.17
CA SER A 77 -6.51 -13.74 -0.64
C SER A 77 -7.67 -12.85 -0.20
N GLY A 78 -8.02 -11.92 -1.08
CA GLY A 78 -9.13 -11.00 -0.91
C GLY A 78 -9.56 -10.38 -2.25
N GLY A 79 -9.46 -11.15 -3.33
CA GLY A 79 -10.28 -11.01 -4.53
C GLY A 79 -10.27 -9.67 -5.27
N GLU A 80 -9.20 -9.40 -6.02
CA GLU A 80 -9.34 -8.76 -7.33
C GLU A 80 -8.42 -9.48 -8.33
N ALA A 81 -9.05 -10.26 -9.20
CA ALA A 81 -8.42 -10.81 -10.38
C ALA A 81 -7.99 -9.68 -11.32
N GLY A 82 -6.74 -9.72 -11.79
CA GLY A 82 -6.33 -9.00 -13.00
C GLY A 82 -5.30 -7.91 -12.78
N GLY A 83 -4.04 -8.31 -12.71
CA GLY A 83 -2.91 -7.40 -12.84
C GLY A 83 -1.66 -8.11 -13.35
N LYS A 84 -1.86 -9.16 -14.15
CA LYS A 84 -0.78 -9.85 -14.87
C LYS A 84 -0.17 -8.83 -15.82
N ALA A 85 1.14 -8.60 -15.66
CA ALA A 85 2.06 -7.93 -16.58
C ALA A 85 1.42 -7.57 -17.94
N GLY A 86 0.65 -6.48 -17.94
CA GLY A 86 0.05 -5.94 -19.14
C GLY A 86 1.06 -4.98 -19.73
N GLY A 87 2.08 -5.53 -20.38
CA GLY A 87 2.80 -4.75 -21.38
C GLY A 87 1.74 -4.11 -22.27
N VAL A 88 1.77 -2.79 -22.40
CA VAL A 88 0.83 -2.04 -23.23
C VAL A 88 0.99 -2.53 -24.67
N VAL A 89 0.16 -3.49 -25.06
CA VAL A 89 0.14 -4.04 -26.41
C VAL A 89 -0.59 -3.03 -27.28
N ASN A 90 0.15 -2.37 -28.16
CA ASN A 90 -0.39 -1.36 -29.06
C ASN A 90 -1.25 -2.03 -30.14
N LEU A 91 -2.57 -1.83 -30.08
CA LEU A 91 -3.56 -2.45 -30.97
C LEU A 91 -3.25 -2.29 -32.47
N ASN A 92 -2.67 -1.16 -32.85
CA ASN A 92 -2.37 -0.83 -34.24
C ASN A 92 -1.20 -1.64 -34.80
N THR A 93 -0.24 -2.03 -33.95
CA THR A 93 1.01 -2.70 -34.37
C THR A 93 1.11 -4.14 -33.90
N ALA A 94 0.30 -4.55 -32.92
CA ALA A 94 0.38 -5.87 -32.31
C ALA A 94 0.00 -6.99 -33.28
N THR A 95 0.69 -8.12 -33.13
CA THR A 95 0.38 -9.36 -33.84
C THR A 95 -0.74 -10.13 -33.13
N ALA A 96 -1.42 -11.03 -33.85
CA ALA A 96 -2.49 -11.86 -33.28
C ALA A 96 -2.03 -12.64 -32.04
N ALA A 97 -0.81 -13.19 -32.10
CA ALA A 97 -0.20 -13.91 -30.99
C ALA A 97 0.02 -13.03 -29.74
N GLU A 98 0.37 -11.75 -29.90
CA GLU A 98 0.53 -10.82 -28.79
C GLU A 98 -0.82 -10.44 -28.17
N LEU A 99 -1.86 -10.28 -28.99
CA LEU A 99 -3.22 -10.03 -28.52
C LEU A 99 -3.78 -11.23 -27.75
N GLU A 100 -3.43 -12.47 -28.14
CA GLU A 100 -3.79 -13.69 -27.41
C GLU A 100 -3.14 -13.82 -26.03
N THR A 101 -2.03 -13.11 -25.77
CA THR A 101 -1.41 -13.11 -24.43
C THR A 101 -2.20 -12.28 -23.41
N LEU A 102 -3.13 -11.45 -23.87
CA LEU A 102 -3.95 -10.61 -23.01
C LEU A 102 -5.06 -11.43 -22.33
N PRO A 103 -5.33 -11.18 -21.04
CA PRO A 103 -6.39 -11.87 -20.33
C PRO A 103 -7.73 -11.60 -21.02
N ARG A 104 -8.50 -12.66 -21.27
CA ARG A 104 -9.83 -12.64 -21.93
C ARG A 104 -9.81 -12.52 -23.46
N ILE A 105 -8.65 -12.46 -24.12
CA ILE A 105 -8.54 -12.47 -25.58
C ILE A 105 -8.12 -13.86 -26.06
N GLY A 106 -9.01 -14.53 -26.79
CA GLY A 106 -8.71 -15.80 -27.47
C GLY A 106 -8.42 -15.59 -28.96
N PRO A 107 -8.01 -16.65 -29.68
CA PRO A 107 -7.62 -16.59 -31.10
C PRO A 107 -8.69 -15.94 -31.99
N ALA A 108 -9.96 -16.26 -31.76
CA ALA A 108 -11.08 -15.68 -32.52
C ALA A 108 -11.26 -14.16 -32.30
N THR A 109 -10.95 -13.66 -31.09
CA THR A 109 -11.05 -12.23 -30.77
C THR A 109 -9.81 -11.50 -31.28
N ALA A 110 -8.62 -12.10 -31.14
CA ALA A 110 -7.37 -11.55 -31.67
C ALA A 110 -7.41 -11.39 -33.20
N GLN A 111 -7.93 -12.38 -33.95
CA GLN A 111 -8.08 -12.28 -35.41
C GLN A 111 -9.03 -11.15 -35.83
N LYS A 112 -10.18 -11.01 -35.15
CA LYS A 112 -11.13 -9.92 -35.43
C LYS A 112 -10.53 -8.53 -35.19
N ILE A 113 -9.68 -8.40 -34.17
CA ILE A 113 -8.98 -7.15 -33.86
C ILE A 113 -7.99 -6.80 -34.97
N VAL A 114 -7.22 -7.79 -35.47
CA VAL A 114 -6.27 -7.59 -36.58
C VAL A 114 -6.98 -7.29 -37.90
N GLU A 115 -8.18 -7.83 -38.10
CA GLU A 115 -8.98 -7.61 -39.31
C GLU A 115 -9.75 -6.27 -39.31
N TYR A 116 -10.06 -5.71 -38.13
CA TYR A 116 -10.83 -4.46 -38.00
C TYR A 116 -9.97 -3.19 -37.94
N ARG A 117 -8.65 -3.30 -37.83
CA ARG A 117 -7.75 -2.13 -37.77
C ARG A 117 -7.57 -1.42 -39.12
#